data_AF-A0A401UDK1-F1
#
_entry.id   AF-A0A401UDK1-F1
#
_cell.length_a   1.000
_cell.length_b   1.000
_cell.length_c   1.000
_cell.angle_alpha   90.00
_cell.angle_beta   90.00
_cell.angle_gamma   90.00
#
_symmetry.space_group_name_H-M   'P 1'
#
loop_
_entity.id
_entity.type
_entity.pdbx_description
1 polymer ?
#
loop_
_entity_poly.entity_id
_entity_poly.type
_entity_poly.pdbx_seq_one_letter_code
_entity_poly.pdbx_strand_id
1 'polypeptide(L)'
;MQANAQEWAFELWHEGKIVLESGDTLRGQIKYDLQQDLLQYKQGQSIAQALTARKVLYFEIFDNTIRKYRQFFSLPYATNTDYKAPVFFELLAEGDLTLLCREALEYRTYSSPYMVGSYTRLVLVNNYFLLKENGSIDPLEVKKSDLLNLMGRKSDKVEDYMKDNRLKVDDKYDLVQIIKFYNNL
;
A
#
# COMPACT_ATOMS: atom_id res chain seq x y z
N MET A 1 26.56 3.97 -20.78
CA MET A 1 25.21 4.39 -20.39
C MET A 1 24.82 3.54 -19.19
N GLN A 2 24.83 4.11 -17.99
CA GLN A 2 24.33 3.42 -16.80
C GLN A 2 22.82 3.30 -16.96
N ALA A 3 22.31 2.07 -17.00
CA ALA A 3 20.89 1.84 -16.84
C ALA A 3 20.52 2.40 -15.46
N ASN A 4 19.69 3.44 -15.40
CA ASN A 4 19.04 3.84 -14.16
C ASN A 4 18.24 2.62 -13.71
N ALA A 5 18.79 1.86 -12.76
CA ALA A 5 18.01 0.90 -12.01
C ALA A 5 16.89 1.72 -11.36
N GLN A 6 15.64 1.31 -11.58
CA GLN A 6 14.52 2.00 -10.98
C GLN A 6 14.61 1.78 -9.46
N GLU A 7 15.14 2.77 -8.74
CA GLU A 7 15.22 2.72 -7.28
C GLU A 7 13.79 2.73 -6.73
N TRP A 8 13.43 1.66 -6.02
CA TRP A 8 12.12 1.57 -5.40
C TRP A 8 12.16 2.10 -3.97
N ALA A 9 11.06 2.72 -3.52
CA ALA A 9 10.99 3.29 -2.17
C ALA A 9 11.32 2.26 -1.08
N PHE A 10 10.97 1.00 -1.25
CA PHE A 10 11.28 -0.08 -0.29
C PHE A 10 12.78 -0.43 -0.22
N GLU A 11 13.58 -0.02 -1.20
CA GLU A 11 15.03 -0.23 -1.21
C GLU A 11 15.78 0.83 -0.41
N LEU A 12 15.11 1.95 -0.08
CA LEU A 12 15.68 3.13 0.56
C LEU A 12 15.40 3.16 2.07
N TRP A 13 16.26 3.91 2.77
CA TRP A 13 16.02 4.28 4.17
C TRP A 13 15.26 5.60 4.22
N HIS A 14 14.23 5.65 5.07
CA HIS A 14 13.37 6.81 5.25
C HIS A 14 13.39 7.24 6.72
N GLU A 15 13.32 8.55 6.96
CA GLU A 15 13.04 9.06 8.29
C GLU A 15 11.60 8.71 8.69
N GLY A 16 11.41 8.32 9.96
CA GLY A 16 10.11 7.90 10.43
C GLY A 16 10.02 7.54 11.89
N LYS A 17 8.90 6.92 12.26
CA LYS A 17 8.64 6.41 13.61
C LYS A 17 7.99 5.03 13.56
N ILE A 18 8.27 4.22 14.57
CA ILE A 18 7.66 2.90 14.76
C ILE A 18 7.04 2.89 16.16
N VAL A 19 5.78 2.50 16.25
CA VAL A 19 5.10 2.20 17.51
C VAL A 19 5.09 0.68 17.66
N LEU A 20 5.72 0.19 18.72
CA LEU A 20 5.78 -1.24 19.02
C LEU A 20 4.47 -1.71 19.67
N GLU A 21 4.21 -3.02 19.62
CA GLU A 21 3.12 -3.66 20.36
C GLU A 21 3.24 -3.45 21.88
N SER A 22 4.45 -3.21 22.40
CA SER A 22 4.68 -2.85 23.81
C SER A 22 4.18 -1.46 24.18
N GLY A 23 3.89 -0.60 23.19
CA GLY A 23 3.56 0.82 23.36
C GLY A 23 4.75 1.76 23.21
N ASP A 24 5.99 1.24 23.12
CA ASP A 24 7.19 2.06 22.92
C ASP A 24 7.20 2.70 21.53
N THR A 25 7.74 3.91 21.42
CA THR A 25 7.93 4.59 20.14
C THR A 25 9.41 4.74 19.80
N LEU A 26 9.82 4.17 18.68
CA LEU A 26 11.15 4.31 18.09
C LEU A 26 11.13 5.40 17.01
N ARG A 27 12.20 6.19 16.91
CA ARG A 27 12.35 7.26 15.91
C ARG A 27 13.72 7.18 15.26
N GLY A 28 13.75 7.24 13.94
CA GLY A 28 14.98 7.18 13.17
C GLY A 28 14.75 6.66 11.75
N GLN A 29 15.78 6.02 11.22
CA GLN A 29 15.80 5.52 9.85
C GLN A 29 15.12 4.16 9.79
N ILE A 30 14.15 4.04 8.88
CA ILE A 30 13.33 2.85 8.67
C ILE A 30 13.47 2.42 7.21
N LYS A 31 13.70 1.14 6.98
CA LYS A 31 13.63 0.52 5.67
C LYS A 31 12.64 -0.65 5.74
N TYR A 32 11.68 -0.68 4.84
CA TYR A 32 10.64 -1.70 4.80
C TYR A 32 10.90 -2.67 3.65
N ASP A 33 11.15 -3.94 3.98
CA ASP A 33 11.23 -5.03 2.99
C ASP A 33 9.84 -5.60 2.73
N LEU A 34 9.30 -5.28 1.54
CA LEU A 34 7.98 -5.72 1.10
C LEU A 34 7.88 -7.25 0.91
N GLN A 35 8.98 -7.92 0.53
CA GLN A 35 8.96 -9.35 0.24
C GLN A 35 8.98 -10.18 1.53
N GLN A 36 9.75 -9.73 2.52
CA GLN A 36 9.90 -10.41 3.80
C GLN A 36 8.92 -9.92 4.88
N ASP A 37 8.13 -8.88 4.60
CA ASP A 37 7.24 -8.22 5.57
C ASP A 37 8.02 -7.81 6.84
N LEU A 38 9.22 -7.25 6.64
CA LEU A 38 10.20 -6.99 7.68
C LEU A 38 10.64 -5.52 7.69
N LEU A 39 10.64 -4.90 8.87
CA LEU A 39 11.18 -3.56 9.08
C LEU A 39 12.62 -3.63 9.59
N GLN A 40 13.50 -2.90 8.93
CA GLN A 40 14.82 -2.60 9.44
C GLN A 40 14.81 -1.19 10.03
N TYR A 41 15.26 -1.07 11.27
CA TYR A 41 15.29 0.18 12.02
C TYR A 41 16.71 0.45 12.53
N LYS A 42 17.16 1.70 12.42
CA LYS A 42 18.37 2.17 13.09
C LYS A 42 18.23 3.60 13.58
N GLN A 43 18.84 3.88 14.73
CA GLN A 43 18.95 5.22 15.28
C GLN A 43 20.39 5.73 15.12
N GLY A 44 20.58 6.79 14.33
CA GLY A 44 21.91 7.31 14.02
C GLY A 44 22.82 6.27 13.37
N GLN A 45 23.98 6.01 13.98
CA GLN A 45 25.01 5.06 13.49
C GLN A 45 24.89 3.66 14.12
N SER A 46 23.80 3.36 14.81
CA SER A 46 23.59 2.03 15.40
C SER A 46 23.41 0.94 14.32
N ILE A 47 23.69 -0.31 14.71
CA ILE A 47 23.41 -1.48 13.87
C ILE A 47 21.90 -1.59 13.66
N ALA A 48 21.50 -1.87 12.41
CA ALA A 48 20.11 -2.06 12.06
C ALA A 48 19.50 -3.26 12.80
N GLN A 49 18.35 -3.02 13.44
CA GLN A 49 17.54 -4.05 14.09
C GLN A 49 16.39 -4.43 13.17
N ALA A 50 16.07 -5.73 13.13
CA ALA A 50 14.98 -6.27 12.35
C ALA A 50 13.72 -6.47 13.22
N LEU A 51 12.57 -5.97 12.75
CA LEU A 51 11.29 -6.04 13.42
C LEU A 51 10.24 -6.63 12.46
N THR A 52 9.58 -7.69 12.90
CA THR A 52 8.43 -8.28 12.19
C THR A 52 7.14 -7.55 12.56
N ALA A 53 6.09 -7.68 11.74
CA ALA A 53 4.74 -7.17 12.06
C ALA A 53 4.20 -7.60 13.44
N ARG A 54 4.62 -8.75 13.98
CA ARG A 54 4.24 -9.19 15.35
C ARG A 54 4.74 -8.31 16.50
N LYS A 55 5.76 -7.47 16.27
CA LYS A 55 6.34 -6.58 17.30
C LYS A 55 5.93 -5.13 17.11
N VAL A 56 5.29 -4.82 15.99
CA VAL A 56 5.05 -3.46 15.53
C VAL A 56 3.55 -3.29 15.43
N LEU A 57 3.01 -2.26 16.08
CA LEU A 57 1.60 -1.90 15.94
C LEU A 57 1.39 -1.06 14.68
N TYR A 58 2.26 -0.07 14.49
CA TYR A 58 2.16 0.92 13.44
C TYR A 58 3.54 1.52 13.12
N PHE A 59 3.77 1.92 11.89
CA PHE A 59 4.90 2.76 11.54
C PHE A 59 4.56 3.79 10.47
N GLU A 60 5.34 4.87 10.45
CA GLU A 60 5.23 5.95 9.50
C GLU A 60 6.60 6.23 8.90
N ILE A 61 6.65 6.44 7.58
CA ILE A 61 7.85 6.88 6.88
C ILE A 61 7.55 8.12 6.05
N PHE A 62 8.52 9.03 5.96
CA PHE A 62 8.51 10.07 4.95
C PHE A 62 9.20 9.56 3.69
N ASP A 63 8.39 9.17 2.69
CA ASP A 63 8.88 8.67 1.42
C ASP A 63 9.39 9.83 0.55
N ASN A 64 10.72 9.95 0.47
CA ASN A 64 11.37 11.03 -0.28
C ASN A 64 11.12 10.94 -1.80
N THR A 65 10.79 9.76 -2.33
CA THR A 65 10.57 9.58 -3.78
C THR A 65 9.29 10.28 -4.24
N ILE A 66 8.26 10.29 -3.39
CA ILE A 66 6.96 10.92 -3.66
C ILE A 66 6.65 12.12 -2.76
N ARG A 67 7.57 12.47 -1.84
CA ARG A 67 7.46 13.55 -0.84
C ARG A 67 6.17 13.47 -0.02
N LYS A 68 5.80 12.27 0.45
CA LYS A 68 4.59 12.04 1.25
C LYS A 68 4.89 11.17 2.47
N TYR A 69 4.14 11.41 3.53
CA TYR A 69 4.07 10.47 4.64
C TYR A 69 3.23 9.26 4.23
N ARG A 70 3.77 8.07 4.50
CA ARG A 70 3.09 6.79 4.30
C ARG A 70 2.94 6.12 5.66
N GLN A 71 1.75 5.62 5.91
CA GLN A 71 1.29 5.12 7.19
C GLN A 71 0.98 3.64 7.05
N PHE A 72 1.52 2.82 7.95
CA PHE A 72 1.43 1.36 7.84
C PHE A 72 1.04 0.73 9.16
N PHE A 73 0.06 -0.18 9.13
CA PHE A 73 -0.48 -0.87 10.30
C PHE A 73 -0.22 -2.37 10.22
N SER A 74 0.09 -2.99 11.34
CA SER A 74 0.12 -4.45 11.44
C SER A 74 -1.28 -4.96 11.71
N LEU A 75 -1.86 -5.68 10.75
CA LEU A 75 -3.22 -6.21 10.86
C LEU A 75 -3.22 -7.72 10.64
N PRO A 76 -4.08 -8.47 11.36
CA PRO A 76 -4.17 -9.91 11.21
C PRO A 76 -4.81 -10.27 9.85
N TYR A 77 -4.02 -10.88 8.97
CA TYR A 77 -4.48 -11.31 7.64
C TYR A 77 -3.97 -12.71 7.30
N ALA A 78 -4.76 -13.42 6.51
CA ALA A 78 -4.47 -14.77 6.04
C ALA A 78 -4.04 -14.68 4.58
N THR A 79 -2.73 -14.76 4.31
CA THR A 79 -2.23 -14.65 2.93
C THR A 79 -2.44 -15.93 2.13
N ASN A 80 -2.23 -17.12 2.72
CA ASN A 80 -2.28 -18.42 2.04
C ASN A 80 -2.73 -19.60 2.94
N THR A 81 -3.17 -19.33 4.17
CA THR A 81 -3.49 -20.34 5.19
C THR A 81 -4.69 -19.89 6.00
N ASP A 82 -5.43 -20.81 6.64
CA ASP A 82 -6.52 -20.45 7.56
C ASP A 82 -6.04 -19.67 8.81
N TYR A 83 -4.74 -19.69 9.08
CA TYR A 83 -4.14 -18.94 10.18
C TYR A 83 -3.89 -17.47 9.78
N LYS A 84 -4.47 -16.55 10.55
CA LYS A 84 -4.19 -15.11 10.44
C LYS A 84 -2.93 -14.75 11.23
N ALA A 85 -1.97 -14.12 10.57
CA ALA A 85 -0.81 -13.52 11.22
C ALA A 85 -0.82 -12.00 11.02
N PRO A 86 -0.25 -11.21 11.95
CA PRO A 86 -0.02 -9.80 11.70
C PRO A 86 0.86 -9.62 10.47
N VAL A 87 0.42 -8.77 9.55
CA VAL A 87 1.17 -8.36 8.36
C VAL A 87 0.98 -6.87 8.12
N PHE A 88 1.91 -6.21 7.44
CA PHE A 88 1.83 -4.77 7.24
C PHE A 88 0.88 -4.36 6.10
N PHE A 89 0.01 -3.38 6.35
CA PHE A 89 -0.82 -2.73 5.33
C PHE A 89 -0.55 -1.23 5.32
N GLU A 90 -0.36 -0.65 4.14
CA GLU A 90 -0.39 0.80 3.96
C GLU A 90 -1.84 1.29 4.06
N LEU A 91 -2.09 2.30 4.89
CA LEU A 91 -3.37 3.00 4.96
C LEU A 91 -3.43 4.09 3.88
N LEU A 92 -4.38 3.96 2.96
CA LEU A 92 -4.55 4.91 1.86
C LEU A 92 -5.70 5.90 2.08
N ALA A 93 -6.81 5.42 2.64
CA ALA A 93 -7.96 6.24 3.02
C ALA A 93 -8.68 5.61 4.21
N GLU A 94 -9.21 6.44 5.11
CA GLU A 94 -9.95 6.05 6.31
C GLU A 94 -11.39 6.58 6.22
N GLY A 95 -12.33 5.85 6.80
CA GLY A 95 -13.76 6.17 6.87
C GLY A 95 -14.63 4.90 6.76
N ASP A 96 -15.91 5.06 6.42
CA ASP A 96 -16.87 3.96 6.21
C ASP A 96 -16.31 2.85 5.32
N LEU A 97 -15.59 3.23 4.26
CA LEU A 97 -14.73 2.34 3.48
C LEU A 97 -13.26 2.68 3.74
N THR A 98 -12.60 1.88 4.58
CA THR A 98 -11.16 2.03 4.82
C THR A 98 -10.37 1.25 3.76
N LEU A 99 -9.59 1.98 2.96
CA LEU A 99 -8.77 1.44 1.88
C LEU A 99 -7.35 1.18 2.37
N LEU A 100 -6.94 -0.08 2.25
CA LEU A 100 -5.61 -0.58 2.55
C LEU A 100 -4.89 -1.02 1.28
N CYS A 101 -3.56 -1.02 1.33
CA CYS A 101 -2.71 -1.43 0.22
C CYS A 101 -1.53 -2.28 0.69
N ARG A 102 -1.17 -3.29 -0.10
CA ARG A 102 0.12 -3.99 -0.02
C ARG A 102 0.82 -3.92 -1.37
N GLU A 103 2.07 -3.52 -1.35
CA GLU A 103 2.90 -3.52 -2.55
C GLU A 103 3.56 -4.89 -2.74
N ALA A 104 3.64 -5.35 -3.98
CA ALA A 104 4.28 -6.61 -4.37
C ALA A 104 5.11 -6.42 -5.64
N LEU A 105 6.16 -7.22 -5.80
CA LEU A 105 6.93 -7.27 -7.04
C LEU A 105 6.42 -8.41 -7.91
N GLU A 106 6.05 -8.10 -9.15
CA GLU A 106 5.57 -9.08 -10.14
C GLU A 106 6.36 -8.98 -11.44
N TYR A 107 6.65 -10.12 -12.05
CA TYR A 107 7.17 -10.16 -13.40
C TYR A 107 6.02 -10.00 -14.40
N ARG A 108 6.03 -8.92 -15.18
CA ARG A 108 5.06 -8.69 -16.27
C ARG A 108 5.73 -8.79 -17.62
N THR A 109 5.11 -9.57 -18.50
CA THR A 109 5.55 -9.76 -19.88
C THR A 109 4.78 -8.81 -20.79
N TYR A 110 5.52 -8.02 -21.57
CA TYR A 110 4.99 -7.07 -22.52
C TYR A 110 5.34 -7.52 -23.94
N SER A 111 4.37 -7.40 -24.85
CA SER A 111 4.64 -7.52 -26.28
C SER A 111 5.17 -6.18 -26.80
N SER A 112 6.29 -6.22 -27.51
CA SER A 112 6.82 -5.02 -28.17
C SER A 112 6.39 -5.05 -29.64
N PRO A 113 5.65 -4.03 -30.14
CA PRO A 113 5.40 -3.90 -31.57
C PRO A 113 6.68 -3.57 -32.37
N TYR A 114 7.71 -3.05 -31.69
CA TYR A 114 8.94 -2.53 -32.31
C TYR A 114 10.15 -3.45 -32.15
N MET A 115 10.05 -4.48 -31.31
CA MET A 115 11.06 -5.56 -31.21
C MET A 115 10.41 -6.89 -31.52
N VAL A 116 11.09 -7.76 -32.28
CA VAL A 116 10.64 -9.14 -32.47
C VAL A 116 10.76 -9.89 -31.13
N GLY A 117 9.65 -9.99 -30.39
CA GLY A 117 9.57 -10.78 -29.16
C GLY A 117 8.79 -10.10 -28.03
N SER A 118 8.62 -10.86 -26.94
CA SER A 118 8.12 -10.36 -25.67
C SER A 118 9.29 -10.12 -24.71
N TYR A 119 9.21 -9.07 -23.89
CA TYR A 119 10.16 -8.85 -22.81
C TYR A 119 9.46 -8.88 -21.46
N THR A 120 10.12 -9.43 -20.45
CA THR A 120 9.63 -9.50 -19.08
C THR A 120 10.37 -8.47 -18.24
N ARG A 121 9.64 -7.70 -17.44
CA ARG A 121 10.23 -6.78 -16.46
C ARG A 121 9.57 -6.96 -15.10
N LEU A 122 10.35 -6.76 -14.05
CA LEU A 122 9.87 -6.69 -12.68
C LEU A 122 9.16 -5.34 -12.48
N VAL A 123 7.94 -5.36 -11.99
CA VAL A 123 7.14 -4.15 -11.72
C VAL A 123 6.60 -4.18 -10.29
N LEU A 124 6.45 -2.99 -9.70
CA LEU A 124 5.75 -2.81 -8.44
C LEU A 124 4.24 -2.76 -8.70
N VAL A 125 3.50 -3.63 -8.03
CA VAL A 125 2.05 -3.77 -8.13
C VAL A 125 1.42 -3.45 -6.78
N ASN A 126 0.28 -2.75 -6.80
CA ASN A 126 -0.49 -2.44 -5.61
C ASN A 126 -1.68 -3.39 -5.52
N ASN A 127 -1.73 -4.18 -4.46
CA ASN A 127 -2.87 -5.02 -4.10
C ASN A 127 -3.72 -4.25 -3.08
N TYR A 128 -4.99 -4.06 -3.40
CA TYR A 128 -5.91 -3.26 -2.59
C TYR A 128 -6.81 -4.15 -1.74
N PHE A 129 -7.14 -3.65 -0.56
CA PHE A 129 -7.99 -4.35 0.41
C PHE A 129 -8.92 -3.36 1.08
N LEU A 130 -10.10 -3.82 1.48
CA LEU A 130 -11.07 -3.05 2.26
C LEU A 130 -11.14 -3.59 3.67
N LEU A 131 -10.88 -2.73 4.65
CA LEU A 131 -11.16 -2.99 6.04
C LEU A 131 -12.60 -2.57 6.35
N LYS A 132 -13.41 -3.54 6.76
CA LYS A 132 -14.80 -3.34 7.18
C LYS A 132 -14.87 -3.07 8.69
N GLU A 133 -15.96 -2.47 9.15
CA GLU A 133 -16.22 -2.17 10.56
C GLU A 133 -16.12 -3.40 11.49
N ASN A 134 -16.46 -4.59 10.97
CA ASN A 134 -16.36 -5.84 11.72
C ASN A 134 -14.91 -6.37 11.84
N GLY A 135 -13.90 -5.64 11.36
CA GLY A 135 -12.49 -6.03 11.36
C GLY A 135 -12.10 -7.03 10.28
N SER A 136 -12.99 -7.38 9.35
CA SER A 136 -12.63 -8.20 8.19
C SER A 136 -11.90 -7.38 7.13
N ILE A 137 -10.90 -8.00 6.52
CA ILE A 137 -10.09 -7.42 5.44
C ILE A 137 -10.34 -8.27 4.20
N ASP A 138 -11.02 -7.69 3.22
CA ASP A 138 -11.36 -8.36 1.97
C ASP A 138 -10.53 -7.77 0.82
N PRO A 139 -10.00 -8.59 -0.10
CA PRO A 139 -9.33 -8.09 -1.29
C PRO A 139 -10.31 -7.30 -2.16
N LEU A 140 -9.84 -6.19 -2.72
CA LEU A 140 -10.59 -5.34 -3.64
C LEU A 140 -10.09 -5.55 -5.06
N GLU A 141 -10.94 -6.15 -5.91
CA GLU A 141 -10.72 -6.09 -7.34
C GLU A 141 -11.03 -4.69 -7.86
N VAL A 142 -10.06 -4.08 -8.52
CA VAL A 142 -10.13 -2.70 -8.98
C VAL A 142 -10.93 -2.61 -10.29
N LYS A 143 -12.22 -2.93 -10.19
CA LYS A 143 -13.19 -2.80 -11.28
C LYS A 143 -14.18 -1.71 -10.94
N LYS A 144 -14.45 -0.83 -11.90
CA LYS A 144 -15.39 0.29 -11.72
C LYS A 144 -16.78 -0.20 -11.28
N SER A 145 -17.30 -1.28 -11.87
CA SER A 145 -18.59 -1.86 -11.50
C SER A 145 -18.63 -2.28 -10.03
N ASP A 146 -17.59 -2.98 -9.58
CA ASP A 146 -17.55 -3.57 -8.25
C ASP A 146 -17.39 -2.48 -7.19
N LEU A 147 -16.57 -1.47 -7.49
CA LEU A 147 -16.42 -0.28 -6.67
C LEU A 147 -17.74 0.48 -6.51
N LEU A 148 -18.47 0.74 -7.59
CA LEU A 148 -19.74 1.45 -7.53
C LEU A 148 -20.83 0.64 -6.81
N ASN A 149 -20.85 -0.69 -6.99
CA ASN A 149 -21.75 -1.58 -6.27
C ASN A 149 -21.52 -1.51 -4.75
N LEU A 150 -20.26 -1.44 -4.31
CA LEU A 150 -19.90 -1.30 -2.89
C LEU A 150 -20.39 0.03 -2.29
N MET A 151 -20.49 1.09 -3.10
CA MET A 151 -20.92 2.42 -2.66
C MET A 151 -22.45 2.56 -2.57
N GLY A 152 -23.21 1.59 -3.08
CA GLY A 152 -24.66 1.51 -2.95
C GLY A 152 -25.36 2.81 -3.36
N ARG A 153 -26.15 3.39 -2.45
CA ARG A 153 -26.98 4.58 -2.74
C ARG A 153 -26.18 5.84 -3.10
N LYS A 154 -24.88 5.89 -2.76
CA LYS A 154 -24.02 7.04 -3.06
C LYS A 154 -23.29 6.88 -4.40
N SER A 155 -23.50 5.77 -5.13
CA SER A 155 -22.80 5.43 -6.39
C SER A 155 -22.89 6.55 -7.43
N ASP A 156 -24.07 7.13 -7.63
CA ASP A 156 -24.29 8.09 -8.71
C ASP A 156 -23.47 9.37 -8.48
N LYS A 157 -23.45 9.87 -7.24
CA LYS A 157 -22.63 11.04 -6.85
C LYS A 157 -21.14 10.77 -7.03
N VAL A 158 -20.69 9.56 -6.67
CA VAL A 158 -19.28 9.19 -6.83
C VAL A 158 -18.93 9.06 -8.31
N GLU A 159 -19.81 8.49 -9.12
CA GLU A 159 -19.58 8.37 -10.56
C GLU A 159 -19.52 9.74 -11.24
N ASP A 160 -20.36 10.69 -10.85
CA ASP A 160 -20.30 12.07 -11.35
C ASP A 160 -18.99 12.74 -10.96
N TYR A 161 -18.57 12.62 -9.69
CA TYR A 161 -17.27 13.12 -9.23
C TYR A 161 -16.10 12.51 -10.02
N MET A 162 -16.14 11.21 -10.31
CA MET A 162 -15.13 10.52 -11.12
C MET A 162 -15.07 11.10 -12.54
N LYS A 163 -16.22 11.36 -13.18
CA LYS A 163 -16.29 11.92 -14.53
C LYS A 163 -15.75 13.34 -14.57
N ASP A 164 -16.19 14.18 -13.64
CA ASP A 164 -15.81 15.60 -13.57
C ASP A 164 -14.30 15.77 -13.37
N ASN A 165 -13.69 14.91 -12.56
CA ASN A 165 -12.26 14.94 -12.26
C ASN A 165 -11.42 14.00 -13.13
N ARG A 166 -12.05 13.27 -14.08
CA ARG A 166 -11.42 12.30 -14.98
C ARG A 166 -10.60 11.21 -14.26
N LEU A 167 -11.10 10.79 -13.10
CA LEU A 167 -10.43 9.82 -12.23
C LEU A 167 -10.52 8.42 -12.80
N LYS A 168 -9.41 7.68 -12.68
CA LYS A 168 -9.34 6.28 -13.10
C LYS A 168 -9.20 5.35 -11.91
N VAL A 169 -10.01 4.30 -11.87
CA VAL A 169 -10.01 3.36 -10.74
C VAL A 169 -8.69 2.59 -10.62
N ASP A 170 -8.00 2.35 -11.75
CA ASP A 170 -6.74 1.61 -11.82
C ASP A 170 -5.51 2.45 -11.45
N ASP A 171 -5.64 3.77 -11.32
CA ASP A 171 -4.59 4.63 -10.76
C ASP A 171 -4.71 4.71 -9.23
N LYS A 172 -3.57 4.51 -8.53
CA LYS A 172 -3.52 4.50 -7.06
C LYS A 172 -4.05 5.79 -6.46
N TYR A 173 -3.61 6.94 -6.96
CA TYR A 173 -3.96 8.23 -6.34
C TYR A 173 -5.39 8.64 -6.65
N ASP A 174 -5.86 8.34 -7.87
CA ASP A 174 -7.25 8.56 -8.25
C ASP A 174 -8.18 7.67 -7.43
N LEU A 175 -7.86 6.38 -7.25
CA LEU A 175 -8.64 5.47 -6.39
C LEU A 175 -8.75 6.00 -4.96
N VAL A 176 -7.65 6.51 -4.39
CA VAL A 176 -7.68 7.15 -3.07
C VAL A 176 -8.62 8.36 -3.05
N GLN A 177 -8.59 9.21 -4.08
CA GLN A 177 -9.50 10.35 -4.16
C GLN A 177 -10.97 9.92 -4.23
N ILE A 178 -11.26 8.89 -5.01
CA ILE A 178 -12.61 8.32 -5.14
C ILE A 178 -13.13 7.83 -3.78
N ILE A 179 -12.34 7.01 -3.07
CA ILE A 179 -12.73 6.50 -1.74
C ILE A 179 -12.88 7.64 -0.73
N LYS A 180 -11.95 8.60 -0.71
CA LYS A 180 -12.04 9.76 0.19
C LYS A 180 -13.27 10.61 -0.08
N PHE A 181 -13.65 10.79 -1.35
CA PHE A 181 -14.88 11.51 -1.68
C PHE A 181 -16.09 10.76 -1.15
N TYR A 182 -16.18 9.44 -1.40
CA TYR A 182 -17.26 8.60 -0.87
C TYR A 182 -17.38 8.67 0.67
N ASN A 183 -16.26 8.56 1.39
CA ASN A 183 -16.24 8.59 2.86
C ASN A 183 -16.68 9.95 3.45
N ASN A 184 -16.72 11.02 2.66
CA ASN A 184 -17.15 12.36 3.09
C ASN A 184 -18.58 12.73 2.63
N LEU A 185 -19.28 11.83 1.94
CA LEU A 185 -20.68 12.00 1.53
C LEU A 185 -21.65 11.61 2.66
#